data_AF-B1N6R6-F1
#
_entry.id   AF-B1N6R6-F1
#
_cell.length_a   1.000
_cell.length_b   1.000
_cell.length_c   1.000
_cell.angle_alpha   90.00
_cell.angle_beta   90.00
_cell.angle_gamma   90.00
#
_symmetry.space_group_name_H-M   'P 1'
#
loop_
_entity.id
_entity.type
_entity.pdbx_description
1 polymer ?
#
loop_
_entity_poly.entity_id
_entity_poly.type
_entity_poly.pdbx_seq_one_letter_code
_entity_poly.pdbx_strand_id
1 'polypeptide(L)'
;MGRPDIRTDRGRRIRVTTRQIGPNDADFSSILEPHSDIVVESVGSTSADTTTFAQHNGPFATYERVVTRRADGAARETTTWSVDIPWFWWMFTPLISRHFARHERRAKSTWWAPPQELNQREVLVLSLLAAASMASAFINTLFTQTVTYAAEAFNVGEQGQGVAAAIVRFGIVVAIPIAVLGDRIGRRRIIVSLAWIAPVIAALGALAPSFWLLTANQTIARPLGLALDVALLVVAVEEMPKNARAYGLSILALASGLGAGIAVLALPLADSGENGWRIIYVVSLIWLVVAARLTRRLSETTRFTRHRTEGSRRVEARKAGSHAPRTLRVQGVILVVAFLGNVFLATASIFQNRYLKDVRGYSAVLVAAFTLLTTTPSALGLIFGGRLADVYGRRVVAATCIPVGALLIAMSFVVDGPLMWVCAVTGGVFAATAYPAMAVYRGELSPTAKRQTSSFLVTVSALLGGSAGLIVGGTLIDHHWSYGTVMLTFSSVSLVIAALVWFFYPETAHRELEELNPEDAP
;
A
#
# COMPACT_ATOMS: atom_id res chain seq x y z
N MET A 1 4.10 -25.17 -27.21
CA MET A 1 4.01 -23.81 -26.63
C MET A 1 5.10 -22.95 -27.25
N GLY A 2 4.75 -21.99 -28.12
CA GLY A 2 5.72 -21.07 -28.72
C GLY A 2 6.11 -19.95 -27.75
N ARG A 3 7.38 -19.53 -27.77
CA ARG A 3 7.82 -18.30 -27.07
C ARG A 3 7.06 -17.10 -27.67
N PRO A 4 6.59 -16.14 -26.86
CA PRO A 4 5.92 -14.95 -27.37
C PRO A 4 6.89 -14.14 -28.22
N ASP A 5 6.49 -13.83 -29.46
CA ASP A 5 7.29 -13.04 -30.38
C ASP A 5 7.22 -11.55 -29.97
N ILE A 6 8.37 -10.86 -29.94
CA ILE A 6 8.47 -9.47 -29.44
C ILE A 6 8.67 -8.54 -30.64
N ARG A 7 7.68 -7.71 -30.95
CA ARG A 7 7.82 -6.60 -31.90
C ARG A 7 7.92 -5.28 -31.12
N THR A 8 8.80 -4.39 -31.57
CA THR A 8 8.91 -3.04 -30.98
C THR A 8 8.30 -2.03 -31.94
N ASP A 9 7.25 -1.34 -31.51
CA ASP A 9 6.72 -0.16 -32.20
C ASP A 9 6.65 0.99 -31.19
N ARG A 10 7.18 2.15 -31.55
CA ARG A 10 7.27 3.37 -30.72
C ARG A 10 7.80 3.15 -29.29
N GLY A 11 8.81 2.30 -29.11
CA GLY A 11 9.43 1.99 -27.82
C GLY A 11 8.55 1.17 -26.86
N ARG A 12 7.39 0.68 -27.31
CA ARG A 12 6.53 -0.25 -26.56
C ARG A 12 6.85 -1.69 -26.97
N ARG A 13 6.93 -2.59 -25.98
CA ARG A 13 7.15 -4.02 -26.21
C ARG A 13 5.80 -4.68 -26.51
N ILE A 14 5.49 -4.85 -27.80
CA ILE A 14 4.31 -5.57 -28.25
C ILE A 14 4.62 -7.07 -28.17
N ARG A 15 3.69 -7.84 -27.61
CA ARG A 15 3.80 -9.28 -27.45
C ARG A 15 2.69 -9.97 -28.21
N VAL A 16 3.04 -11.10 -28.81
CA VAL A 16 2.10 -11.94 -29.54
C VAL A 16 2.03 -13.30 -28.85
N THR A 17 0.83 -13.68 -28.41
CA THR A 17 0.52 -15.02 -27.91
C THR A 17 -0.32 -15.73 -28.96
N THR A 18 0.08 -16.94 -29.36
CA THR A 18 -0.69 -17.76 -30.31
C THR A 18 -1.11 -19.07 -29.67
N ARG A 19 -2.40 -19.41 -29.82
CA ARG A 19 -3.00 -20.68 -29.43
C ARG A 19 -3.62 -21.35 -30.65
N GLN A 20 -3.53 -22.68 -30.72
CA GLN A 20 -4.25 -23.49 -31.69
C GLN A 20 -5.26 -24.34 -30.92
N ILE A 21 -6.50 -24.37 -31.40
CA ILE A 21 -7.61 -25.08 -30.77
C ILE A 21 -8.22 -26.02 -31.82
N GLY A 22 -8.37 -27.29 -31.47
CA GLY A 22 -8.97 -28.28 -32.36
C GLY A 22 -10.50 -28.13 -32.42
N PRO A 23 -11.16 -28.63 -33.48
CA PRO A 23 -12.62 -28.54 -33.64
C PRO A 23 -13.42 -29.22 -32.52
N ASN A 24 -12.85 -30.27 -31.91
CA ASN A 24 -13.48 -31.05 -30.83
C ASN A 24 -13.09 -30.57 -29.43
N ASP A 25 -12.33 -29.47 -29.32
CA ASP A 25 -11.95 -28.92 -28.04
C ASP A 25 -13.17 -28.26 -27.38
N ALA A 26 -13.37 -28.48 -26.08
CA ALA A 26 -14.49 -27.92 -25.33
C ALA A 26 -14.51 -26.38 -25.38
N ASP A 27 -13.36 -25.77 -25.65
CA ASP A 27 -13.17 -24.32 -25.75
C ASP A 27 -13.49 -23.74 -27.13
N PHE A 28 -13.79 -24.56 -28.16
CA PHE A 28 -13.95 -24.06 -29.54
C PHE A 28 -15.12 -23.08 -29.73
N SER A 29 -16.24 -23.25 -29.02
CA SER A 29 -17.34 -22.28 -29.06
C SER A 29 -17.00 -20.97 -28.33
N SER A 30 -16.13 -21.04 -27.33
CA SER A 30 -15.75 -19.90 -26.47
C SER A 30 -14.88 -18.88 -27.17
N ILE A 31 -14.06 -19.35 -28.10
CA ILE A 31 -13.03 -18.53 -28.74
C ILE A 31 -13.65 -17.41 -29.58
N LEU A 32 -14.92 -17.55 -29.98
CA LEU A 32 -15.65 -16.58 -30.79
C LEU A 32 -16.51 -15.62 -29.96
N GLU A 33 -16.54 -15.80 -28.65
CA GLU A 33 -17.23 -14.89 -27.74
C GLU A 33 -16.26 -13.81 -27.25
N PRO A 34 -16.73 -12.57 -27.03
CA PRO A 34 -15.93 -11.53 -26.37
C PRO A 34 -15.57 -11.95 -24.94
N HIS A 35 -14.32 -11.71 -24.54
CA HIS A 35 -13.87 -11.96 -23.18
C HIS A 35 -14.32 -10.86 -22.20
N SER A 36 -14.53 -11.24 -20.94
CA SER A 36 -14.87 -10.35 -19.82
C SER A 36 -14.13 -10.80 -18.55
N ASP A 37 -12.81 -10.76 -18.59
CA ASP A 37 -11.94 -11.27 -17.52
C ASP A 37 -10.95 -10.21 -17.00
N ILE A 38 -9.67 -10.26 -17.39
CA ILE A 38 -8.70 -9.18 -17.20
C ILE A 38 -8.89 -8.08 -18.25
N VAL A 39 -9.66 -8.35 -19.30
CA VAL A 39 -10.05 -7.41 -20.35
C VAL A 39 -11.52 -7.64 -20.69
N VAL A 40 -12.24 -6.53 -20.88
CA VAL A 40 -13.58 -6.52 -21.47
C VAL A 40 -13.43 -6.23 -22.95
N GLU A 41 -13.72 -7.23 -23.76
CA GLU A 41 -13.64 -7.15 -25.22
C GLU A 41 -14.93 -6.65 -25.84
N SER A 42 -14.79 -6.04 -27.01
CA SER A 42 -15.88 -5.78 -27.94
C SER A 42 -15.52 -6.41 -29.29
N VAL A 43 -16.54 -6.88 -30.00
CA VAL A 43 -16.35 -7.40 -31.37
C VAL A 43 -15.96 -6.24 -32.27
N GLY A 44 -14.80 -6.35 -32.93
CA GLY A 44 -14.30 -5.36 -33.87
C GLY A 44 -14.88 -5.57 -35.26
N SER A 45 -14.41 -6.61 -35.95
CA SER A 45 -14.87 -6.99 -37.29
C SER A 45 -14.98 -8.51 -37.42
N THR A 46 -16.00 -8.95 -38.15
CA THR A 46 -16.24 -10.37 -38.44
C THR A 46 -16.28 -10.56 -39.96
N SER A 47 -15.36 -11.36 -40.48
CA SER A 47 -15.37 -11.89 -41.85
C SER A 47 -15.74 -13.38 -41.82
N ALA A 48 -15.89 -14.01 -43.00
CA ALA A 48 -16.30 -15.41 -43.12
C ALA A 48 -15.44 -16.37 -42.27
N ASP A 49 -14.12 -16.14 -42.22
CA ASP A 49 -13.18 -17.02 -41.52
C ASP A 49 -12.42 -16.33 -40.38
N THR A 50 -12.55 -15.02 -40.20
CA THR A 50 -11.78 -14.25 -39.21
C THR A 50 -12.67 -13.38 -38.35
N THR A 51 -12.53 -13.49 -37.04
CA THR A 51 -13.17 -12.57 -36.07
C THR A 51 -12.08 -11.80 -35.32
N THR A 52 -12.23 -10.49 -35.23
CA THR A 52 -11.33 -9.61 -34.48
C THR A 52 -12.03 -9.04 -33.25
N PHE A 53 -11.31 -8.97 -32.15
CA PHE A 53 -11.78 -8.41 -30.88
C PHE A 53 -10.82 -7.30 -30.43
N ALA A 54 -11.40 -6.20 -29.98
CA ALA A 54 -10.68 -5.05 -29.45
C ALA A 54 -11.04 -4.83 -27.98
N GLN A 55 -10.12 -4.24 -27.23
CA GLN A 55 -10.36 -3.86 -25.84
C GLN A 55 -11.38 -2.73 -25.77
N HIS A 56 -12.50 -2.97 -25.11
CA HIS A 56 -13.44 -1.92 -24.68
C HIS A 56 -12.99 -1.31 -23.35
N ASN A 57 -12.67 -2.16 -22.37
CA ASN A 57 -12.06 -1.74 -21.10
C ASN A 57 -10.98 -2.74 -20.68
N GLY A 58 -9.85 -2.25 -20.18
CA GLY A 58 -8.77 -3.12 -19.74
C GLY A 58 -7.42 -2.42 -19.61
N PRO A 59 -6.41 -3.14 -19.12
CA PRO A 59 -5.13 -2.56 -18.69
C PRO A 59 -4.20 -2.26 -19.87
N PHE A 60 -4.56 -2.67 -21.08
CA PHE A 60 -3.64 -2.71 -22.21
C PHE A 60 -3.59 -1.37 -22.96
N ALA A 61 -2.38 -0.99 -23.37
CA ALA A 61 -2.12 0.18 -24.20
C ALA A 61 -2.34 -0.12 -25.70
N THR A 62 -2.22 -1.39 -26.07
CA THR A 62 -2.56 -1.94 -27.38
C THR A 62 -3.08 -3.33 -27.12
N TYR A 63 -4.24 -3.68 -27.67
CA TYR A 63 -4.83 -5.00 -27.53
C TYR A 63 -5.64 -5.33 -28.77
N GLU A 64 -5.39 -6.50 -29.33
CA GLU A 64 -6.13 -7.05 -30.44
C GLU A 64 -6.07 -8.58 -30.34
N ARG A 65 -7.23 -9.23 -30.42
CA ARG A 65 -7.33 -10.68 -30.50
C ARG A 65 -7.96 -11.05 -31.82
N VAL A 66 -7.26 -11.87 -32.59
CA VAL A 66 -7.68 -12.32 -33.92
C VAL A 66 -7.86 -13.83 -33.89
N VAL A 67 -9.05 -14.26 -34.25
CA VAL A 67 -9.42 -15.67 -34.32
C VAL A 67 -9.68 -16.01 -35.77
N THR A 68 -8.81 -16.85 -36.34
CA THR A 68 -8.93 -17.35 -37.72
C THR A 68 -9.34 -18.81 -37.69
N ARG A 69 -10.49 -19.13 -38.29
CA ARG A 69 -10.89 -20.52 -38.58
C ARG A 69 -10.07 -21.05 -39.75
N ARG A 70 -9.62 -22.29 -39.64
CA ARG A 70 -8.92 -23.02 -40.70
C ARG A 70 -9.89 -23.95 -41.41
N ALA A 71 -9.53 -24.31 -42.65
CA ALA A 71 -10.29 -25.23 -43.48
C ALA A 71 -10.42 -26.66 -42.89
N ASP A 72 -9.53 -27.04 -41.98
CA ASP A 72 -9.55 -28.32 -41.25
C ASP A 72 -10.54 -28.33 -40.05
N GLY A 73 -11.28 -27.23 -39.85
CA GLY A 73 -12.19 -27.03 -38.72
C GLY A 73 -11.50 -26.56 -37.44
N ALA A 74 -10.17 -26.48 -37.39
CA ALA A 74 -9.45 -25.92 -36.25
C ALA A 74 -9.50 -24.39 -36.23
N ALA A 75 -9.26 -23.79 -35.07
CA ALA A 75 -9.13 -22.34 -34.91
C ALA A 75 -7.72 -21.98 -34.46
N ARG A 76 -7.20 -20.88 -35.00
CA ARG A 76 -5.97 -20.24 -34.53
C ARG A 76 -6.34 -18.90 -33.91
N GLU A 77 -6.00 -18.75 -32.65
CA GLU A 77 -6.15 -17.53 -31.89
C GLU A 77 -4.79 -16.85 -31.75
N THR A 78 -4.74 -15.57 -32.08
CA THR A 78 -3.56 -14.72 -31.95
C THR A 78 -3.93 -13.48 -31.16
N THR A 79 -3.38 -13.34 -29.96
CA THR A 79 -3.58 -12.16 -29.11
C THR A 79 -2.33 -11.30 -29.15
N THR A 80 -2.46 -10.09 -29.68
CA THR A 80 -1.43 -9.05 -29.72
C THR A 80 -1.71 -8.03 -28.63
N TRP A 81 -0.77 -7.81 -27.73
CA TRP A 81 -1.00 -6.92 -26.60
C TRP A 81 0.25 -6.20 -26.11
N SER A 82 0.06 -5.04 -25.48
CA SER A 82 1.09 -4.32 -24.72
C SER A 82 0.48 -3.68 -23.48
N VAL A 83 1.23 -3.63 -22.39
CA VAL A 83 0.80 -3.06 -21.10
C VAL A 83 1.83 -2.03 -20.62
N ASP A 84 1.38 -0.88 -20.13
CA ASP A 84 2.26 0.17 -19.60
C ASP A 84 2.38 0.06 -18.08
N ILE A 85 3.27 -0.83 -17.61
CA ILE A 85 3.61 -1.01 -16.20
C ILE A 85 5.09 -0.65 -15.99
N PRO A 86 5.44 0.63 -15.78
CA PRO A 86 6.80 1.05 -15.47
C PRO A 86 7.41 0.27 -14.30
N TRP A 87 8.68 -0.14 -14.42
CA TRP A 87 9.49 -0.91 -13.46
C TRP A 87 9.00 -2.32 -13.08
N PHE A 88 7.69 -2.58 -13.07
CA PHE A 88 7.11 -3.86 -12.63
C PHE A 88 6.64 -4.75 -13.78
N TRP A 89 6.86 -4.37 -15.04
CA TRP A 89 6.43 -5.15 -16.22
C TRP A 89 6.91 -6.61 -16.16
N TRP A 90 8.12 -6.86 -15.68
CA TRP A 90 8.71 -8.20 -15.63
C TRP A 90 7.97 -9.18 -14.71
N MET A 91 7.26 -8.67 -13.70
CA MET A 91 6.49 -9.46 -12.74
C MET A 91 5.12 -9.86 -13.30
N PHE A 92 4.42 -8.92 -13.93
CA PHE A 92 3.04 -9.15 -14.42
C PHE A 92 2.99 -9.74 -15.82
N THR A 93 3.97 -9.44 -16.68
CA THR A 93 3.97 -9.92 -18.07
C THR A 93 3.92 -11.45 -18.17
N PRO A 94 4.71 -12.23 -17.40
CA PRO A 94 4.62 -13.70 -17.45
C PRO A 94 3.26 -14.22 -17.01
N LEU A 95 2.62 -13.57 -16.02
CA LEU A 95 1.29 -13.94 -15.53
C LEU A 95 0.23 -13.71 -16.62
N ILE A 96 0.24 -12.54 -17.25
CA ILE A 96 -0.66 -12.20 -18.37
C ILE A 96 -0.41 -13.12 -19.57
N SER A 97 0.86 -13.39 -19.91
CA SER A 97 1.21 -14.29 -21.03
C SER A 97 0.69 -15.71 -20.79
N ARG A 98 0.84 -16.22 -19.55
CA ARG A 98 0.32 -17.54 -19.16
C ARG A 98 -1.21 -17.56 -19.16
N HIS A 99 -1.86 -16.47 -18.75
CA HIS A 99 -3.31 -16.33 -18.77
C HIS A 99 -3.88 -16.44 -20.19
N PHE A 100 -3.32 -15.70 -21.15
CA PHE A 100 -3.70 -15.84 -22.56
C PHE A 100 -3.30 -17.20 -23.17
N ALA A 101 -2.25 -17.85 -22.67
CA ALA A 101 -1.82 -19.16 -23.17
C ALA A 101 -2.64 -20.34 -22.64
N ARG A 102 -3.19 -20.25 -21.43
CA ARG A 102 -3.91 -21.35 -20.76
C ARG A 102 -5.43 -21.22 -20.76
N HIS A 103 -5.94 -20.00 -20.95
CA HIS A 103 -7.36 -19.61 -20.97
C HIS A 103 -8.34 -20.67 -20.40
N GLU A 104 -8.37 -20.78 -19.06
CA GLU A 104 -9.33 -21.63 -18.36
C GLU A 104 -10.65 -20.85 -18.18
N ARG A 105 -11.70 -21.30 -18.88
CA ARG A 105 -13.06 -20.73 -18.99
C ARG A 105 -13.80 -20.41 -17.67
N ARG A 106 -13.24 -20.64 -16.47
CA ARG A 106 -13.99 -20.66 -15.19
C ARG A 106 -13.54 -19.68 -14.10
N ALA A 107 -12.41 -18.99 -14.20
CA ALA A 107 -11.99 -18.09 -13.14
C ALA A 107 -12.60 -16.68 -13.34
N LYS A 108 -13.77 -16.43 -12.74
CA LYS A 108 -14.40 -15.08 -12.67
C LYS A 108 -13.48 -13.97 -12.15
N SER A 109 -12.34 -14.31 -11.53
CA SER A 109 -11.25 -13.38 -11.26
C SER A 109 -9.99 -14.17 -10.85
N THR A 110 -8.88 -13.97 -11.54
CA THR A 110 -7.60 -14.64 -11.25
C THR A 110 -6.98 -14.07 -9.97
N TRP A 111 -6.35 -14.91 -9.13
CA TRP A 111 -5.86 -14.50 -7.80
C TRP A 111 -4.90 -13.29 -7.81
N TRP A 112 -4.15 -13.10 -8.89
CA TRP A 112 -3.19 -12.01 -9.06
C TRP A 112 -3.78 -10.76 -9.71
N ALA A 113 -5.01 -10.83 -10.23
CA ALA A 113 -5.70 -9.73 -10.90
C ALA A 113 -6.70 -9.05 -9.95
N PRO A 114 -6.97 -7.75 -10.13
CA PRO A 114 -7.97 -7.03 -9.34
C PRO A 114 -9.38 -7.63 -9.53
N PRO A 115 -10.29 -7.46 -8.56
CA PRO A 115 -11.67 -7.97 -8.67
C PRO A 115 -12.50 -7.26 -9.75
N GLN A 116 -12.16 -6.02 -10.08
CA GLN A 116 -12.71 -5.22 -11.16
C GLN A 116 -11.58 -4.85 -12.12
N GLU A 117 -11.86 -4.87 -13.42
CA GLU A 117 -10.90 -4.59 -14.47
C GLU A 117 -10.41 -3.15 -14.40
N LEU A 118 -9.10 -2.98 -14.34
CA LEU A 118 -8.47 -1.66 -14.37
C LEU A 118 -8.27 -1.22 -15.82
N ASN A 119 -8.52 0.06 -16.11
CA ASN A 119 -8.17 0.64 -17.40
C ASN A 119 -6.66 0.95 -17.50
N GLN A 120 -6.20 1.29 -18.70
CA GLN A 120 -4.79 1.62 -18.96
C GLN A 120 -4.25 2.74 -18.04
N ARG A 121 -5.05 3.77 -17.78
CA ARG A 121 -4.64 4.90 -16.93
C ARG A 121 -4.49 4.46 -15.48
N GLU A 122 -5.44 3.70 -14.95
CA GLU A 122 -5.42 3.19 -13.58
C GLU A 122 -4.20 2.31 -13.33
N VAL A 123 -3.86 1.41 -14.26
CA VAL A 123 -2.65 0.59 -14.15
C VAL A 123 -1.37 1.43 -14.18
N LEU A 124 -1.30 2.44 -15.06
CA LEU A 124 -0.16 3.35 -15.10
C LEU A 124 -0.04 4.15 -13.79
N VAL A 125 -1.13 4.71 -13.28
CA VAL A 125 -1.14 5.46 -12.02
C VAL A 125 -0.73 4.55 -10.88
N LEU A 126 -1.34 3.37 -10.73
CA LEU A 126 -1.04 2.44 -9.65
C LEU A 126 0.43 2.00 -9.64
N SER A 127 1.02 1.72 -10.81
CA SER A 127 2.44 1.38 -10.92
C SER A 127 3.37 2.55 -10.60
N LEU A 128 3.02 3.77 -11.00
CA LEU A 128 3.76 4.98 -10.60
C LEU A 128 3.69 5.20 -9.08
N LEU A 129 2.50 5.04 -8.48
CA LEU A 129 2.30 5.17 -7.04
C LEU A 129 3.04 4.09 -6.25
N ALA A 130 3.08 2.84 -6.76
CA ALA A 130 3.83 1.75 -6.15
C ALA A 130 5.33 2.05 -6.08
N ALA A 131 5.93 2.54 -7.17
CA ALA A 131 7.33 2.96 -7.18
C ALA A 131 7.60 4.13 -6.23
N ALA A 132 6.68 5.09 -6.15
CA ALA A 132 6.76 6.21 -5.21
C ALA A 132 6.62 5.77 -3.75
N SER A 133 5.79 4.75 -3.49
CA SER A 133 5.61 4.16 -2.16
C SER A 133 6.89 3.44 -1.70
N MET A 134 7.60 2.78 -2.60
CA MET A 134 8.95 2.25 -2.31
C MET A 134 9.91 3.36 -1.86
N ALA A 135 9.92 4.51 -2.56
CA ALA A 135 10.77 5.65 -2.22
C ALA A 135 10.42 6.22 -0.84
N SER A 136 9.14 6.43 -0.58
CA SER A 136 8.63 6.88 0.72
C SER A 136 9.07 5.94 1.85
N ALA A 137 8.86 4.63 1.67
CA ALA A 137 9.18 3.62 2.67
C ALA A 137 10.68 3.57 2.97
N PHE A 138 11.52 3.64 1.95
CA PHE A 138 12.99 3.69 2.11
C PHE A 138 13.40 4.87 3.00
N ILE A 139 12.86 6.07 2.75
CA ILE A 139 13.16 7.27 3.55
C ILE A 139 12.69 7.08 4.99
N ASN A 140 11.52 6.48 5.20
CA ASN A 140 10.95 6.28 6.52
C ASN A 140 11.70 5.24 7.36
N THR A 141 12.40 4.29 6.74
CA THR A 141 13.20 3.28 7.44
C THR A 141 14.65 3.67 7.64
N LEU A 142 15.16 4.63 6.85
CA LEU A 142 16.56 5.01 6.78
C LEU A 142 17.21 5.29 8.15
N PHE A 143 16.62 6.18 8.95
CA PHE A 143 17.15 6.50 10.28
C PHE A 143 17.13 5.29 11.22
N THR A 144 16.02 4.53 11.24
CA THR A 144 15.89 3.35 12.10
C THR A 144 16.96 2.29 11.82
N GLN A 145 17.36 2.13 10.55
CA GLN A 145 18.39 1.16 10.16
C GLN A 145 19.82 1.67 10.44
N THR A 146 20.04 2.97 10.44
CA THR A 146 21.40 3.57 10.51
C THR A 146 21.75 4.20 11.85
N VAL A 147 20.78 4.37 12.76
CA VAL A 147 20.97 5.10 14.02
C VAL A 147 22.06 4.48 14.91
N THR A 148 22.15 3.15 14.99
CA THR A 148 23.17 2.46 15.79
C THR A 148 24.58 2.74 15.28
N TYR A 149 24.80 2.58 13.97
CA TYR A 149 26.09 2.87 13.32
C TYR A 149 26.49 4.35 13.44
N ALA A 150 25.53 5.26 13.25
CA ALA A 150 25.78 6.69 13.41
C ALA A 150 26.11 7.05 14.87
N ALA A 151 25.45 6.41 15.84
CA ALA A 151 25.70 6.63 17.25
C ALA A 151 27.09 6.14 17.66
N GLU A 152 27.52 4.97 17.19
CA GLU A 152 28.88 4.47 17.38
C GLU A 152 29.92 5.44 16.80
N ALA A 153 29.74 5.90 15.55
CA ALA A 153 30.65 6.84 14.90
C ALA A 153 30.81 8.20 15.63
N PHE A 154 29.77 8.61 16.37
CA PHE A 154 29.76 9.85 17.14
C PHE A 154 29.91 9.64 18.65
N ASN A 155 30.22 8.42 19.11
CA ASN A 155 30.34 8.05 20.52
C ASN A 155 29.09 8.42 21.36
N VAL A 156 27.90 8.17 20.82
CA VAL A 156 26.61 8.42 21.49
C VAL A 156 26.06 7.12 22.07
N GLY A 157 25.84 7.11 23.39
CA GLY A 157 25.26 5.97 24.09
C GLY A 157 23.78 5.72 23.78
N GLU A 158 23.27 4.59 24.26
CA GLU A 158 21.89 4.12 24.00
C GLU A 158 20.81 5.14 24.40
N GLN A 159 21.01 5.87 25.50
CA GLN A 159 20.09 6.93 25.93
C GLN A 159 19.96 8.03 24.86
N GLY A 160 21.08 8.44 24.25
CA GLY A 160 21.09 9.42 23.17
C GLY A 160 20.36 8.92 21.92
N GLN A 161 20.52 7.64 21.59
CA GLN A 161 19.77 6.99 20.49
C GLN A 161 18.27 6.98 20.75
N GLY A 162 17.85 6.63 21.98
CA GLY A 162 16.45 6.65 22.38
C GLY A 162 15.83 8.05 22.30
N VAL A 163 16.54 9.07 22.79
CA VAL A 163 16.12 10.47 22.70
C VAL A 163 16.02 10.92 21.23
N ALA A 164 17.00 10.60 20.39
CA ALA A 164 16.96 10.93 18.97
C ALA A 164 15.80 10.25 18.24
N ALA A 165 15.55 8.96 18.50
CA ALA A 165 14.42 8.24 17.94
C ALA A 165 13.07 8.88 18.33
N ALA A 166 12.94 9.36 19.57
CA ALA A 166 11.77 10.10 20.02
C ALA A 166 11.63 11.44 19.28
N ILE A 167 12.70 12.25 19.20
CA ILE A 167 12.70 13.55 18.49
C ILE A 167 12.31 13.37 17.02
N VAL A 168 12.87 12.38 16.33
CA VAL A 168 12.52 12.08 14.93
C VAL A 168 11.05 11.67 14.79
N ARG A 169 10.50 10.90 15.72
CA ARG A 169 9.08 10.49 15.70
C ARG A 169 8.13 11.66 15.94
N PHE A 170 8.47 12.58 16.84
CA PHE A 170 7.70 13.81 17.08
C PHE A 170 7.77 14.80 15.91
N GLY A 171 8.74 14.65 15.00
CA GLY A 171 8.83 15.42 13.76
C GLY A 171 7.57 15.35 12.88
N ILE A 172 6.69 14.35 13.08
CA ILE A 172 5.43 14.21 12.31
C ILE A 172 4.59 15.50 12.27
N VAL A 173 4.65 16.32 13.33
CA VAL A 173 3.93 17.60 13.43
C VAL A 173 4.33 18.56 12.30
N VAL A 174 5.60 18.53 11.86
CA VAL A 174 6.15 19.37 10.77
C VAL A 174 5.45 19.09 9.44
N ALA A 175 4.88 17.90 9.25
CA ALA A 175 4.19 17.52 8.01
C ALA A 175 2.68 17.87 8.00
N ILE A 176 2.11 18.35 9.11
CA ILE A 176 0.70 18.80 9.13
C ILE A 176 0.46 19.95 8.15
N PRO A 177 1.27 21.04 8.11
CA PRO A 177 1.10 22.10 7.11
C PRO A 177 1.22 21.61 5.67
N ILE A 178 2.08 20.61 5.42
CA ILE A 178 2.28 20.01 4.10
C ILE A 178 1.02 19.25 3.67
N ALA A 179 0.38 18.52 4.58
CA ALA A 179 -0.90 17.86 4.29
C ALA A 179 -2.00 18.88 3.95
N VAL A 180 -2.09 19.99 4.70
CA VAL A 180 -3.02 21.10 4.44
C VAL A 180 -2.73 21.76 3.09
N LEU A 181 -1.45 21.93 2.75
CA LEU A 181 -1.04 22.48 1.46
C LEU A 181 -1.45 21.56 0.31
N GLY A 182 -1.33 20.24 0.50
CA GLY A 182 -1.72 19.22 -0.48
C GLY A 182 -3.20 19.25 -0.89
N ASP A 183 -4.09 19.72 0.00
CA ASP A 183 -5.50 19.96 -0.32
C ASP A 183 -5.72 21.22 -1.18
N ARG A 184 -4.77 22.16 -1.19
CA ARG A 184 -4.88 23.42 -1.94
C ARG A 184 -4.18 23.38 -3.30
N ILE A 185 -2.98 22.81 -3.36
CA ILE A 185 -2.13 22.87 -4.55
C ILE A 185 -2.40 21.74 -5.56
N GLY A 186 -3.09 20.68 -5.14
CA GLY A 186 -3.39 19.51 -5.96
C GLY A 186 -2.51 18.31 -5.69
N ARG A 187 -3.00 17.11 -6.03
CA ARG A 187 -2.38 15.82 -5.68
C ARG A 187 -1.10 15.60 -6.46
N ARG A 188 -1.12 15.91 -7.77
CA ARG A 188 0.08 15.77 -8.61
C ARG A 188 1.22 16.65 -8.10
N ARG A 189 0.93 17.93 -7.80
CA ARG A 189 1.96 18.87 -7.36
C ARG A 189 2.57 18.47 -6.02
N ILE A 190 1.75 18.06 -5.04
CA ILE A 190 2.27 17.65 -3.73
C ILE A 190 3.12 16.37 -3.84
N ILE A 191 2.66 15.35 -4.59
CA ILE A 191 3.42 14.10 -4.78
C ILE A 191 4.75 14.36 -5.48
N VAL A 192 4.74 15.09 -6.59
CA VAL A 192 5.98 15.37 -7.35
C VAL A 192 6.95 16.16 -6.48
N SER A 193 6.48 17.18 -5.75
CA SER A 193 7.34 17.98 -4.88
C SER A 193 7.98 17.13 -3.79
N LEU A 194 7.18 16.32 -3.08
CA LEU A 194 7.70 15.45 -2.02
C LEU A 194 8.61 14.34 -2.55
N ALA A 195 8.33 13.79 -3.73
CA ALA A 195 9.18 12.79 -4.37
C ALA A 195 10.58 13.34 -4.74
N TRP A 196 10.71 14.63 -5.00
CA TRP A 196 12.02 15.29 -5.18
C TRP A 196 12.66 15.69 -3.85
N ILE A 197 11.90 16.34 -2.96
CA ILE A 197 12.44 16.95 -1.74
C ILE A 197 12.82 15.88 -0.72
N ALA A 198 11.97 14.89 -0.47
CA ALA A 198 12.18 13.94 0.62
C ALA A 198 13.48 13.12 0.47
N PRO A 199 13.82 12.54 -0.70
CA PRO A 199 15.11 11.88 -0.89
C PRO A 199 16.31 12.83 -0.75
N VAL A 200 16.21 14.07 -1.26
CA VAL A 200 17.32 15.04 -1.16
C VAL A 200 17.58 15.42 0.29
N ILE A 201 16.54 15.77 1.05
CA ILE A 201 16.67 16.10 2.48
C ILE A 201 17.16 14.87 3.26
N ALA A 202 16.70 13.66 2.94
CA ALA A 202 17.24 12.44 3.54
C ALA A 202 18.76 12.32 3.26
N ALA A 203 19.19 12.48 2.01
CA ALA A 203 20.60 12.39 1.60
C ALA A 203 21.51 13.43 2.27
N LEU A 204 21.01 14.63 2.59
CA LEU A 204 21.76 15.64 3.35
C LEU A 204 22.19 15.13 4.74
N GLY A 205 21.50 14.13 5.29
CA GLY A 205 21.92 13.43 6.51
C GLY A 205 23.32 12.82 6.40
N ALA A 206 23.76 12.45 5.19
CA ALA A 206 25.11 11.97 4.92
C ALA A 206 26.19 13.01 5.23
N LEU A 207 25.85 14.30 5.29
CA LEU A 207 26.78 15.41 5.55
C LEU A 207 26.78 15.85 7.02
N ALA A 208 25.97 15.23 7.88
CA ALA A 208 25.87 15.64 9.28
C ALA A 208 27.23 15.47 10.01
N PRO A 209 27.79 16.53 10.63
CA PRO A 209 29.05 16.46 11.36
C PRO A 209 28.85 15.99 12.81
N SER A 210 27.60 15.84 13.26
CA SER A 210 27.27 15.34 14.60
C SER A 210 25.97 14.53 14.57
N PHE A 211 25.82 13.66 15.58
CA PHE A 211 24.63 12.83 15.76
C PHE A 211 23.33 13.66 15.89
N TRP A 212 23.40 14.80 16.58
CA TRP A 212 22.23 15.65 16.79
C TRP A 212 21.84 16.44 15.54
N LEU A 213 22.81 16.80 14.67
CA LEU A 213 22.46 17.39 13.37
C LEU A 213 21.85 16.34 12.44
N LEU A 214 22.34 15.09 12.48
CA LEU A 214 21.69 13.98 11.79
C LEU A 214 20.25 13.80 12.27
N THR A 215 20.05 13.80 13.59
CA THR A 215 18.72 13.71 14.22
C THR A 215 17.81 14.84 13.73
N ALA A 216 18.27 16.10 13.79
CA ALA A 216 17.51 17.25 13.30
C ALA A 216 17.15 17.15 11.82
N ASN A 217 18.08 16.68 10.97
CA ASN A 217 17.80 16.43 9.56
C ASN A 217 16.70 15.37 9.38
N GLN A 218 16.79 14.26 10.10
CA GLN A 218 15.81 13.16 10.00
C GLN A 218 14.44 13.50 10.61
N THR A 219 14.40 14.43 11.58
CA THR A 219 13.16 15.03 12.08
C THR A 219 12.39 15.77 10.99
N ILE A 220 13.07 16.23 9.93
CA ILE A 220 12.43 16.83 8.75
C ILE A 220 12.21 15.79 7.65
N ALA A 221 13.23 15.01 7.30
CA ALA A 221 13.19 14.07 6.18
C ALA A 221 12.08 13.02 6.31
N ARG A 222 11.95 12.39 7.48
CA ARG A 222 11.00 11.30 7.71
C ARG A 222 9.53 11.75 7.59
N PRO A 223 9.09 12.86 8.20
CA PRO A 223 7.75 13.38 7.97
C PRO A 223 7.42 13.69 6.51
N LEU A 224 8.39 14.11 5.70
CA LEU A 224 8.18 14.31 4.26
C LEU A 224 7.88 12.99 3.53
N GLY A 225 8.58 11.90 3.90
CA GLY A 225 8.27 10.55 3.45
C GLY A 225 6.86 10.13 3.84
N LEU A 226 6.47 10.30 5.11
CA LEU A 226 5.10 10.01 5.57
C LEU A 226 4.03 10.86 4.87
N ALA A 227 4.31 12.14 4.60
CA ALA A 227 3.40 12.99 3.83
C ALA A 227 3.25 12.50 2.39
N LEU A 228 4.35 12.02 1.78
CA LEU A 228 4.33 11.40 0.45
C LEU A 228 3.47 10.14 0.48
N ASP A 229 3.66 9.24 1.45
CA ASP A 229 2.89 8.01 1.60
C ASP A 229 1.37 8.28 1.66
N VAL A 230 0.96 9.25 2.50
CA VAL A 230 -0.44 9.65 2.61
C VAL A 230 -0.96 10.25 1.29
N ALA A 231 -0.16 11.06 0.60
CA ALA A 231 -0.54 11.60 -0.72
C ALA A 231 -0.77 10.50 -1.76
N LEU A 232 0.08 9.47 -1.78
CA LEU A 232 -0.05 8.32 -2.66
C LEU A 232 -1.32 7.51 -2.35
N LEU A 233 -1.60 7.29 -1.07
CA LEU A 233 -2.85 6.65 -0.62
C LEU A 233 -4.08 7.41 -1.12
N VAL A 234 -4.09 8.74 -0.97
CA VAL A 234 -5.22 9.58 -1.40
C VAL A 234 -5.44 9.50 -2.91
N VAL A 235 -4.38 9.55 -3.72
CA VAL A 235 -4.50 9.39 -5.18
C VAL A 235 -4.98 7.99 -5.55
N ALA A 236 -4.51 6.95 -4.87
CA ALA A 236 -5.01 5.60 -5.10
C ALA A 236 -6.50 5.47 -4.78
N VAL A 237 -6.98 6.06 -3.67
CA VAL A 237 -8.42 6.09 -3.36
C VAL A 237 -9.21 6.89 -4.40
N GLU A 238 -8.66 7.99 -4.90
CA GLU A 238 -9.33 8.86 -5.88
C GLU A 238 -9.37 8.28 -7.30
N GLU A 239 -8.34 7.56 -7.74
CA GLU A 239 -8.25 7.06 -9.12
C GLU A 239 -8.66 5.58 -9.26
N MET A 240 -8.56 4.76 -8.20
CA MET A 240 -8.96 3.36 -8.30
C MET A 240 -10.50 3.22 -8.33
N PRO A 241 -11.01 2.30 -9.16
CA PRO A 241 -12.44 2.04 -9.23
C PRO A 241 -12.92 1.38 -7.94
N LYS A 242 -14.22 1.54 -7.64
CA LYS A 242 -14.81 1.21 -6.34
C LYS A 242 -14.57 -0.22 -5.83
N ASN A 243 -14.43 -1.21 -6.71
CA ASN A 243 -14.20 -2.61 -6.35
C ASN A 243 -12.73 -3.06 -6.50
N ALA A 244 -11.80 -2.13 -6.69
CA ALA A 244 -10.37 -2.43 -6.72
C ALA A 244 -9.53 -1.49 -5.85
N ARG A 245 -10.14 -0.61 -5.05
CA ARG A 245 -9.41 0.34 -4.20
C ARG A 245 -8.60 -0.37 -3.14
N ALA A 246 -9.18 -1.34 -2.43
CA ALA A 246 -8.46 -2.05 -1.38
C ALA A 246 -7.35 -2.89 -2.00
N TYR A 247 -7.59 -3.55 -3.14
CA TYR A 247 -6.54 -4.22 -3.90
C TYR A 247 -5.39 -3.28 -4.31
N GLY A 248 -5.69 -2.07 -4.80
CA GLY A 248 -4.68 -1.06 -5.12
C GLY A 248 -3.83 -0.66 -3.90
N LEU A 249 -4.47 -0.44 -2.75
CA LEU A 249 -3.76 -0.13 -1.50
C LEU A 249 -2.92 -1.31 -0.97
N SER A 250 -3.33 -2.56 -1.22
CA SER A 250 -2.49 -3.74 -0.96
C SER A 250 -1.21 -3.71 -1.78
N ILE A 251 -1.29 -3.37 -3.07
CA ILE A 251 -0.10 -3.25 -3.93
C ILE A 251 0.83 -2.15 -3.41
N LEU A 252 0.29 -1.00 -2.99
CA LEU A 252 1.10 0.06 -2.40
C LEU A 252 1.77 -0.40 -1.11
N ALA A 253 1.07 -1.12 -0.22
CA ALA A 253 1.65 -1.65 1.01
C ALA A 253 2.78 -2.66 0.74
N LEU A 254 2.59 -3.56 -0.24
CA LEU A 254 3.63 -4.50 -0.67
C LEU A 254 4.85 -3.76 -1.25
N ALA A 255 4.61 -2.75 -2.08
CA ALA A 255 5.67 -1.92 -2.64
C ALA A 255 6.42 -1.16 -1.53
N SER A 256 5.71 -0.59 -0.56
CA SER A 256 6.30 0.02 0.63
C SER A 256 7.22 -0.96 1.37
N GLY A 257 6.78 -2.21 1.58
CA GLY A 257 7.60 -3.27 2.17
C GLY A 257 8.90 -3.54 1.39
N LEU A 258 8.84 -3.56 0.05
CA LEU A 258 10.04 -3.70 -0.79
C LEU A 258 10.99 -2.49 -0.66
N GLY A 259 10.45 -1.26 -0.60
CA GLY A 259 11.25 -0.05 -0.38
C GLY A 259 11.97 -0.04 0.97
N ALA A 260 11.26 -0.42 2.03
CA ALA A 260 11.83 -0.65 3.35
C ALA A 260 12.92 -1.74 3.33
N GLY A 261 12.68 -2.84 2.61
CA GLY A 261 13.65 -3.92 2.42
C GLY A 261 14.93 -3.47 1.72
N ILE A 262 14.86 -2.57 0.73
CA ILE A 262 16.06 -2.01 0.08
C ILE A 262 16.93 -1.24 1.09
N ALA A 263 16.34 -0.54 2.06
CA ALA A 263 17.11 0.14 3.11
C ALA A 263 17.85 -0.86 4.02
N VAL A 264 17.22 -2.01 4.33
CA VAL A 264 17.85 -3.09 5.10
C VAL A 264 18.95 -3.77 4.29
N LEU A 265 18.72 -4.03 2.99
CA LEU A 265 19.72 -4.62 2.09
C LEU A 265 20.94 -3.73 1.86
N ALA A 266 20.82 -2.42 2.12
CA ALA A 266 21.92 -1.48 2.06
C ALA A 266 22.80 -1.48 3.33
N LEU A 267 22.38 -2.15 4.43
CA LEU A 267 23.14 -2.21 5.69
C LEU A 267 24.58 -2.71 5.56
N PRO A 268 24.93 -3.70 4.71
CA PRO A 268 26.33 -4.09 4.53
C PRO A 268 27.24 -2.94 4.08
N LEU A 269 26.70 -1.89 3.46
CA LEU A 269 27.46 -0.69 3.12
C LEU A 269 27.82 0.14 4.36
N ALA A 270 27.04 0.06 5.45
CA ALA A 270 27.35 0.71 6.71
C ALA A 270 28.63 0.16 7.35
N ASP A 271 28.91 -1.13 7.16
CA ASP A 271 30.03 -1.86 7.76
C ASP A 271 31.36 -1.65 7.01
N SER A 272 31.38 -0.80 5.97
CA SER A 272 32.58 -0.50 5.18
C SER A 272 33.59 0.42 5.87
N GLY A 273 33.30 0.89 7.09
CA GLY A 273 34.16 1.74 7.93
C GLY A 273 33.35 2.64 8.86
N GLU A 274 34.02 3.42 9.71
CA GLU A 274 33.38 4.30 10.73
C GLU A 274 32.32 5.27 10.15
N ASN A 275 32.46 5.66 8.87
CA ASN A 275 31.54 6.55 8.18
C ASN A 275 30.72 5.86 7.07
N GLY A 276 30.75 4.52 6.98
CA GLY A 276 30.07 3.75 5.93
C GLY A 276 28.55 3.99 5.93
N TRP A 277 27.95 4.22 7.10
CA TRP A 277 26.52 4.52 7.25
C TRP A 277 26.06 5.74 6.43
N ARG A 278 26.95 6.69 6.13
CA ARG A 278 26.65 7.87 5.31
C ARG A 278 26.30 7.50 3.87
N ILE A 279 26.86 6.40 3.34
CA ILE A 279 26.59 5.92 1.98
C ILE A 279 25.12 5.55 1.82
N ILE A 280 24.50 4.96 2.84
CA ILE A 280 23.09 4.56 2.81
C ILE A 280 22.18 5.78 2.66
N TYR A 281 22.56 6.93 3.24
CA TYR A 281 21.85 8.19 3.02
C TYR A 281 21.98 8.67 1.57
N VAL A 282 23.15 8.54 0.94
CA VAL A 282 23.36 8.88 -0.48
C VAL A 282 22.54 7.97 -1.40
N VAL A 283 22.37 6.69 -1.06
CA VAL A 283 21.53 5.73 -1.82
C VAL A 283 20.08 6.22 -1.98
N SER A 284 19.58 7.07 -1.07
CA SER A 284 18.25 7.66 -1.22
C SER A 284 18.09 8.47 -2.52
N LEU A 285 19.17 9.01 -3.10
CA LEU A 285 19.14 9.78 -4.35
C LEU A 285 18.74 8.93 -5.56
N ILE A 286 18.83 7.59 -5.49
CA ILE A 286 18.33 6.69 -6.55
C ILE A 286 16.83 6.94 -6.81
N TRP A 287 16.07 7.32 -5.77
CA TRP A 287 14.64 7.59 -5.88
C TRP A 287 14.30 8.85 -6.70
N LEU A 288 15.29 9.71 -7.02
CA LEU A 288 15.10 10.83 -7.96
C LEU A 288 14.73 10.36 -9.37
N VAL A 289 15.11 9.13 -9.75
CA VAL A 289 14.66 8.52 -11.01
C VAL A 289 13.13 8.31 -11.01
N VAL A 290 12.58 7.88 -9.87
CA VAL A 290 11.13 7.76 -9.68
C VAL A 290 10.48 9.14 -9.71
N ALA A 291 11.06 10.13 -9.02
CA ALA A 291 10.59 11.52 -9.04
C ALA A 291 10.53 12.12 -10.46
N ALA A 292 11.58 11.91 -11.26
CA ALA A 292 11.63 12.36 -12.64
C ALA A 292 10.54 11.71 -13.51
N ARG A 293 10.27 10.41 -13.32
CA ARG A 293 9.21 9.71 -14.05
C ARG A 293 7.82 10.18 -13.61
N LEU A 294 7.58 10.37 -12.31
CA LEU A 294 6.33 10.93 -11.77
C LEU A 294 6.06 12.32 -12.37
N THR A 295 7.08 13.17 -12.42
CA THR A 295 7.00 14.52 -13.00
C THR A 295 6.47 14.48 -14.44
N ARG A 296 6.92 13.50 -15.23
CA ARG A 296 6.58 13.38 -16.65
C ARG A 296 5.26 12.67 -16.93
N ARG A 297 4.83 11.72 -16.08
CA ARG A 297 3.73 10.80 -16.40
C ARG A 297 2.54 10.84 -15.45
N LEU A 298 2.71 11.31 -14.21
CA LEU A 298 1.59 11.42 -13.28
C LEU A 298 0.71 12.59 -13.70
N SER A 299 -0.57 12.34 -13.94
CA SER A 299 -1.60 13.37 -14.17
C SER A 299 -2.28 13.77 -12.86
N GLU A 300 -2.93 14.92 -12.84
CA GLU A 300 -3.80 15.30 -11.72
C GLU A 300 -5.02 14.38 -11.65
N THR A 301 -5.55 14.15 -10.44
CA THR A 301 -6.71 13.27 -10.30
C THR A 301 -7.94 13.88 -10.95
N THR A 302 -8.76 13.01 -11.55
CA THR A 302 -9.98 13.44 -12.24
C THR A 302 -10.93 14.13 -11.26
N ARG A 303 -11.03 13.59 -10.04
CA ARG A 303 -11.85 14.13 -8.95
C ARG A 303 -11.35 15.48 -8.45
N PHE A 304 -10.05 15.66 -8.23
CA PHE A 304 -9.51 16.96 -7.83
C PHE A 304 -9.69 18.03 -8.92
N THR A 305 -9.46 17.65 -10.18
CA THR A 305 -9.65 18.56 -11.33
C THR A 305 -11.10 19.01 -11.41
N ARG A 306 -12.04 18.06 -11.30
CA ARG A 306 -13.48 18.35 -11.26
C ARG A 306 -13.85 19.27 -10.10
N HIS A 307 -13.40 18.97 -8.88
CA HIS A 307 -13.65 19.79 -7.71
C HIS A 307 -13.12 21.22 -7.86
N ARG A 308 -11.96 21.45 -8.51
CA ARG A 308 -11.46 22.81 -8.79
C ARG A 308 -12.34 23.57 -9.78
N THR A 309 -12.78 22.91 -10.84
CA THR A 309 -13.61 23.53 -11.89
C THR A 309 -15.01 23.85 -11.39
N GLU A 310 -15.61 22.95 -10.60
CA GLU A 310 -16.95 23.11 -10.02
C GLU A 310 -16.94 23.94 -8.73
N GLY A 311 -15.85 23.89 -7.95
CA GLY A 311 -15.70 24.61 -6.68
C GLY A 311 -15.72 26.13 -6.81
N SER A 312 -15.31 26.67 -7.96
CA SER A 312 -15.41 28.10 -8.26
C SER A 312 -16.88 28.58 -8.39
N ARG A 313 -17.82 27.68 -8.71
CA ARG A 313 -19.27 27.96 -8.76
C ARG A 313 -19.99 27.71 -7.42
N ARG A 314 -19.42 26.88 -6.53
CA ARG A 314 -20.10 26.43 -5.29
C ARG A 314 -19.84 27.30 -4.06
N VAL A 315 -18.81 28.16 -4.06
CA VAL A 315 -18.56 29.12 -2.96
C VAL A 315 -19.75 30.06 -2.74
N GLU A 316 -20.52 30.36 -3.79
CA GLU A 316 -21.76 31.16 -3.69
C GLU A 316 -22.95 30.36 -3.12
N ALA A 317 -23.02 29.05 -3.34
CA ALA A 317 -24.14 28.20 -2.88
C ALA A 317 -23.99 27.69 -1.43
N ARG A 318 -22.76 27.68 -0.87
CA ARG A 318 -22.45 27.03 0.42
C ARG A 318 -22.84 27.84 1.67
N LYS A 319 -23.62 28.92 1.53
CA LYS A 319 -24.25 29.62 2.67
C LYS A 319 -25.47 28.91 3.25
N ALA A 320 -25.94 27.80 2.66
CA ALA A 320 -27.09 27.05 3.16
C ALA A 320 -26.77 25.55 3.31
N GLY A 321 -26.76 25.04 4.55
CA GLY A 321 -26.80 23.60 4.85
C GLY A 321 -25.56 23.02 5.55
N SER A 322 -25.51 23.10 6.87
CA SER A 322 -24.45 22.57 7.73
C SER A 322 -24.43 21.03 7.78
N HIS A 323 -23.71 20.38 6.86
CA HIS A 323 -23.34 18.95 6.96
C HIS A 323 -22.07 18.71 7.82
N ALA A 324 -21.44 19.77 8.32
CA ALA A 324 -20.24 19.74 9.14
C ALA A 324 -20.26 18.79 10.36
N PRO A 325 -21.35 18.64 11.16
CA PRO A 325 -21.30 17.82 12.36
C PRO A 325 -21.18 16.31 12.08
N ARG A 326 -21.75 15.81 10.97
CA ARG A 326 -21.65 14.39 10.60
C ARG A 326 -20.23 14.02 10.17
N THR A 327 -19.62 14.83 9.30
CA THR A 327 -18.24 14.61 8.82
C THR A 327 -17.24 14.69 9.96
N LEU A 328 -17.41 15.62 10.91
CA LEU A 328 -16.58 15.71 12.12
C LEU A 328 -16.75 14.49 13.03
N ARG A 329 -17.98 14.00 13.24
CA ARG A 329 -18.24 12.81 14.05
C ARG A 329 -17.59 11.56 13.45
N VAL A 330 -17.76 11.32 12.14
CA VAL A 330 -17.16 10.18 11.44
C VAL A 330 -15.64 10.25 11.51
N GLN A 331 -15.06 11.43 11.24
CA GLN A 331 -13.62 11.65 11.36
C GLN A 331 -13.12 11.37 12.79
N GLY A 332 -13.85 11.83 13.81
CA GLY A 332 -13.53 11.56 15.21
C GLY A 332 -13.43 10.06 15.53
N VAL A 333 -14.39 9.26 15.03
CA VAL A 333 -14.33 7.79 15.20
C VAL A 333 -13.11 7.20 14.50
N ILE A 334 -12.76 7.64 13.29
CA ILE A 334 -11.58 7.14 12.58
C ILE A 334 -10.29 7.47 13.34
N LEU A 335 -10.18 8.68 13.90
CA LEU A 335 -9.04 9.08 14.71
C LEU A 335 -8.91 8.21 15.97
N VAL A 336 -10.02 7.92 16.65
CA VAL A 336 -10.06 7.04 17.83
C VAL A 336 -9.66 5.62 17.47
N VAL A 337 -10.23 5.06 16.38
CA VAL A 337 -9.88 3.71 15.92
C VAL A 337 -8.39 3.61 15.55
N ALA A 338 -7.84 4.63 14.87
CA ALA A 338 -6.43 4.65 14.50
C ALA A 338 -5.50 4.76 15.71
N PHE A 339 -5.88 5.56 16.71
CA PHE A 339 -5.18 5.67 17.99
C PHE A 339 -5.18 4.32 18.72
N LEU A 340 -6.37 3.78 18.99
CA LEU A 340 -6.54 2.52 19.73
C LEU A 340 -5.86 1.34 19.02
N GLY A 341 -5.96 1.26 17.69
CA GLY A 341 -5.33 0.19 16.92
C GLY A 341 -3.80 0.20 17.04
N ASN A 342 -3.20 1.40 17.11
CA ASN A 342 -1.75 1.52 17.26
C ASN A 342 -1.26 1.35 18.71
N VAL A 343 -2.10 1.59 19.72
CA VAL A 343 -1.76 1.25 21.12
C VAL A 343 -1.33 -0.22 21.22
N PHE A 344 -2.10 -1.13 20.61
CA PHE A 344 -1.73 -2.55 20.57
C PHE A 344 -0.57 -2.82 19.60
N LEU A 345 -0.72 -2.43 18.33
CA LEU A 345 0.21 -2.84 17.27
C LEU A 345 1.65 -2.36 17.50
N ALA A 346 1.84 -1.12 17.92
CA ALA A 346 3.18 -0.57 18.17
C ALA A 346 3.85 -1.25 19.38
N THR A 347 3.08 -1.48 20.44
CA THR A 347 3.57 -2.12 21.68
C THR A 347 3.96 -3.56 21.41
N ALA A 348 3.11 -4.33 20.73
CA ALA A 348 3.41 -5.70 20.33
C ALA A 348 4.67 -5.76 19.46
N SER A 349 4.78 -4.91 18.43
CA SER A 349 5.92 -4.91 17.51
C SER A 349 7.25 -4.58 18.20
N ILE A 350 7.28 -3.62 19.12
CA ILE A 350 8.52 -3.20 19.78
C ILE A 350 8.92 -4.16 20.90
N PHE A 351 7.96 -4.63 21.71
CA PHE A 351 8.25 -5.53 22.82
C PHE A 351 8.47 -6.98 22.39
N GLN A 352 8.08 -7.37 21.18
CA GLN A 352 8.33 -8.72 20.65
C GLN A 352 9.80 -9.13 20.73
N ASN A 353 10.71 -8.29 20.21
CA ASN A 353 12.13 -8.63 20.20
C ASN A 353 12.69 -8.78 21.62
N ARG A 354 12.26 -7.90 22.55
CA ARG A 354 12.67 -7.94 23.95
C ARG A 354 12.11 -9.17 24.66
N TYR A 355 10.85 -9.50 24.44
CA TYR A 355 10.21 -10.71 24.98
C TYR A 355 10.92 -11.99 24.52
N LEU A 356 11.21 -12.10 23.22
CA LEU A 356 11.91 -13.27 22.68
C LEU A 356 13.32 -13.42 23.27
N LYS A 357 14.04 -12.30 23.45
CA LYS A 357 15.37 -12.31 24.07
C LYS A 357 15.31 -12.59 25.56
N ASP A 358 14.60 -11.77 26.32
CA ASP A 358 14.67 -11.70 27.79
C ASP A 358 13.82 -12.79 28.46
N VAL A 359 12.71 -13.22 27.84
CA VAL A 359 11.78 -14.22 28.40
C VAL A 359 11.93 -15.58 27.74
N ARG A 360 12.08 -15.64 26.41
CA ARG A 360 12.26 -16.91 25.68
C ARG A 360 13.72 -17.37 25.58
N GLY A 361 14.68 -16.51 25.94
CA GLY A 361 16.11 -16.82 25.85
C GLY A 361 16.59 -17.05 24.42
N TYR A 362 15.89 -16.50 23.41
CA TYR A 362 16.26 -16.68 22.01
C TYR A 362 17.55 -15.93 21.70
N SER A 363 18.44 -16.57 20.94
CA SER A 363 19.61 -15.91 20.38
C SER A 363 19.21 -14.81 19.39
N ALA A 364 20.08 -13.85 19.11
CA ALA A 364 19.82 -12.80 18.12
C ALA A 364 19.44 -13.35 16.74
N VAL A 365 20.07 -14.47 16.33
CA VAL A 365 19.75 -15.18 15.08
C VAL A 365 18.33 -15.74 15.12
N LEU A 366 17.92 -16.33 16.24
CA LEU A 366 16.57 -16.90 16.36
C LEU A 366 15.49 -15.83 16.48
N VAL A 367 15.78 -14.68 17.13
CA VAL A 367 14.89 -13.50 17.12
C VAL A 367 14.71 -13.00 15.68
N ALA A 368 15.80 -12.82 14.92
CA ALA A 368 15.74 -12.40 13.52
C ALA A 368 14.95 -13.41 12.67
N ALA A 369 15.19 -14.71 12.86
CA ALA A 369 14.45 -15.77 12.19
C ALA A 369 12.96 -15.74 12.55
N PHE A 370 12.61 -15.53 13.82
CA PHE A 370 11.22 -15.38 14.27
C PHE A 370 10.54 -14.22 13.56
N THR A 371 11.16 -13.03 13.57
CA THR A 371 10.60 -11.84 12.93
C THR A 371 10.41 -12.04 11.43
N LEU A 372 11.40 -12.59 10.72
CA LEU A 372 11.32 -12.82 9.28
C LEU A 372 10.27 -13.88 8.92
N LEU A 373 10.27 -15.02 9.60
CA LEU A 373 9.38 -16.15 9.29
C LEU A 373 7.92 -15.89 9.73
N THR A 374 7.68 -14.99 10.68
CA THR A 374 6.32 -14.60 11.10
C THR A 374 5.78 -13.40 10.32
N THR A 375 6.63 -12.44 9.96
CA THR A 375 6.21 -11.23 9.22
C THR A 375 6.09 -11.48 7.72
N THR A 376 6.98 -12.28 7.12
CA THR A 376 6.94 -12.51 5.65
C THR A 376 5.62 -13.15 5.19
N PRO A 377 5.08 -14.18 5.85
CA PRO A 377 3.77 -14.72 5.50
C PRO A 377 2.63 -13.70 5.66
N SER A 378 2.77 -12.69 6.51
CA SER A 378 1.76 -11.64 6.67
C SER A 378 1.55 -10.85 5.38
N ALA A 379 2.53 -10.82 4.45
CA ALA A 379 2.34 -10.25 3.12
C ALA A 379 1.22 -10.96 2.32
N LEU A 380 0.95 -12.24 2.58
CA LEU A 380 -0.20 -12.94 2.01
C LEU A 380 -1.51 -12.31 2.46
N GLY A 381 -1.58 -11.87 3.72
CA GLY A 381 -2.72 -11.12 4.25
C GLY A 381 -2.95 -9.82 3.47
N LEU A 382 -1.89 -9.09 3.10
CA LEU A 382 -2.03 -7.92 2.22
C LEU A 382 -2.54 -8.30 0.83
N ILE A 383 -1.97 -9.34 0.21
CA ILE A 383 -2.35 -9.81 -1.14
C ILE A 383 -3.83 -10.18 -1.19
N PHE A 384 -4.29 -11.00 -0.26
CA PHE A 384 -5.66 -11.48 -0.24
C PHE A 384 -6.63 -10.47 0.38
N GLY A 385 -6.20 -9.71 1.39
CA GLY A 385 -7.04 -8.78 2.15
C GLY A 385 -7.65 -7.67 1.30
N GLY A 386 -6.92 -7.15 0.31
CA GLY A 386 -7.46 -6.15 -0.61
C GLY A 386 -8.65 -6.71 -1.40
N ARG A 387 -8.49 -7.90 -1.96
CA ARG A 387 -9.55 -8.60 -2.68
C ARG A 387 -10.69 -9.04 -1.78
N LEU A 388 -10.41 -9.57 -0.59
CA LEU A 388 -11.43 -9.97 0.38
C LEU A 388 -12.29 -8.77 0.79
N ALA A 389 -11.66 -7.63 1.05
CA ALA A 389 -12.34 -6.40 1.43
C ALA A 389 -13.22 -5.83 0.30
N ASP A 390 -12.74 -5.92 -0.95
CA ASP A 390 -13.50 -5.46 -2.11
C ASP A 390 -14.63 -6.45 -2.52
N VAL A 391 -14.59 -7.73 -2.13
CA VAL A 391 -15.61 -8.74 -2.47
C VAL A 391 -16.63 -8.97 -1.35
N TYR A 392 -16.18 -9.10 -0.11
CA TYR A 392 -17.03 -9.46 1.04
C TYR A 392 -17.48 -8.25 1.87
N GLY A 393 -16.99 -7.05 1.55
CA GLY A 393 -17.26 -5.83 2.29
C GLY A 393 -16.13 -5.45 3.24
N ARG A 394 -15.82 -4.14 3.28
CA ARG A 394 -14.68 -3.60 4.05
C ARG A 394 -14.98 -3.64 5.54
N ARG A 395 -16.24 -3.41 5.93
CA ARG A 395 -16.65 -3.40 7.33
C ARG A 395 -16.53 -4.78 7.96
N VAL A 396 -16.99 -5.82 7.26
CA VAL A 396 -16.95 -7.21 7.74
C VAL A 396 -15.51 -7.68 7.88
N VAL A 397 -14.67 -7.45 6.86
CA VAL A 397 -13.26 -7.85 6.91
C VAL A 397 -12.52 -7.15 8.04
N ALA A 398 -12.69 -5.83 8.20
CA ALA A 398 -12.05 -5.09 9.29
C ALA A 398 -12.56 -5.52 10.69
N ALA A 399 -13.86 -5.62 10.90
CA ALA A 399 -14.45 -5.96 12.20
C ALA A 399 -14.12 -7.39 12.67
N THR A 400 -13.83 -8.31 11.74
CA THR A 400 -13.49 -9.70 12.06
C THR A 400 -11.97 -9.92 12.17
N CYS A 401 -11.20 -9.43 11.19
CA CYS A 401 -9.77 -9.74 11.11
C CYS A 401 -8.95 -8.96 12.16
N ILE A 402 -9.36 -7.75 12.54
CA ILE A 402 -8.67 -6.96 13.57
C ILE A 402 -8.64 -7.68 14.93
N PRO A 403 -9.78 -8.08 15.53
CA PRO A 403 -9.76 -8.72 16.84
C PRO A 403 -9.14 -10.12 16.81
N VAL A 404 -9.37 -10.90 15.75
CA VAL A 404 -8.74 -12.22 15.60
C VAL A 404 -7.22 -12.08 15.48
N GLY A 405 -6.75 -11.15 14.64
CA GLY A 405 -5.32 -10.87 14.49
C GLY A 405 -4.68 -10.38 15.78
N ALA A 406 -5.32 -9.46 16.48
CA ALA A 406 -4.83 -8.92 17.75
C ALA A 406 -4.76 -10.00 18.84
N LEU A 407 -5.80 -10.83 18.97
CA LEU A 407 -5.82 -11.93 19.93
C LEU A 407 -4.70 -12.94 19.64
N LEU A 408 -4.55 -13.38 18.38
CA LEU A 408 -3.52 -14.35 18.00
C LEU A 408 -2.10 -13.80 18.20
N ILE A 409 -1.86 -12.53 17.86
CA ILE A 409 -0.59 -11.87 18.18
C ILE A 409 -0.37 -11.82 19.69
N ALA A 410 -1.37 -11.43 20.49
CA ALA A 410 -1.24 -11.43 21.95
C ALA A 410 -0.98 -12.82 22.53
N MET A 411 -1.63 -13.86 21.99
CA MET A 411 -1.40 -15.25 22.38
C MET A 411 0.04 -15.69 22.14
N SER A 412 0.74 -15.13 21.13
CA SER A 412 2.17 -15.40 20.94
C SER A 412 3.07 -14.88 22.07
N PHE A 413 2.57 -14.03 22.97
CA PHE A 413 3.27 -13.61 24.19
C PHE A 413 2.90 -14.46 25.42
N VAL A 414 1.98 -15.42 25.26
CA VAL A 414 1.45 -16.27 26.34
C VAL A 414 1.91 -17.71 26.15
N VAL A 415 1.86 -18.22 24.92
CA VAL A 415 2.18 -19.62 24.61
C VAL A 415 3.62 -19.81 24.13
N ASP A 416 4.12 -21.03 24.32
CA ASP A 416 5.50 -21.44 24.04
C ASP A 416 5.64 -22.34 22.80
N GLY A 417 6.88 -22.55 22.38
CA GLY A 417 7.22 -23.57 21.37
C GLY A 417 6.58 -23.32 20.00
N PRO A 418 6.28 -24.37 19.21
CA PRO A 418 5.72 -24.21 17.86
C PRO A 418 4.39 -23.46 17.82
N LEU A 419 3.57 -23.55 18.87
CA LEU A 419 2.28 -22.87 18.94
C LEU A 419 2.45 -21.35 18.93
N MET A 420 3.51 -20.82 19.58
CA MET A 420 3.86 -19.40 19.56
C MET A 420 4.05 -18.88 18.15
N TRP A 421 4.79 -19.64 17.33
CA TRP A 421 5.08 -19.30 15.93
C TRP A 421 3.81 -19.35 15.08
N VAL A 422 2.96 -20.37 15.27
CA VAL A 422 1.67 -20.47 14.56
C VAL A 422 0.77 -19.29 14.91
N CYS A 423 0.65 -18.93 16.19
CA CYS A 423 -0.12 -17.76 16.64
C CYS A 423 0.43 -16.45 16.03
N ALA A 424 1.75 -16.26 16.02
CA ALA A 424 2.38 -15.08 15.43
C ALA A 424 2.16 -14.99 13.91
N VAL A 425 2.36 -16.08 13.17
CA VAL A 425 2.14 -16.14 11.71
C VAL A 425 0.67 -15.86 11.38
N THR A 426 -0.24 -16.62 11.99
CA THR A 426 -1.68 -16.50 11.70
C THR A 426 -2.23 -15.15 12.13
N GLY A 427 -1.83 -14.66 13.31
CA GLY A 427 -2.20 -13.33 13.80
C GLY A 427 -1.70 -12.21 12.89
N GLY A 428 -0.45 -12.30 12.42
CA GLY A 428 0.11 -11.37 11.43
C GLY A 428 -0.64 -11.38 10.10
N VAL A 429 -1.02 -12.56 9.58
CA VAL A 429 -1.83 -12.68 8.36
C VAL A 429 -3.21 -12.03 8.53
N PHE A 430 -3.91 -12.25 9.65
CA PHE A 430 -5.20 -11.59 9.92
C PHE A 430 -5.04 -10.07 10.07
N ALA A 431 -4.03 -9.60 10.81
CA ALA A 431 -3.76 -8.17 10.97
C ALA A 431 -3.46 -7.49 9.62
N ALA A 432 -2.65 -8.14 8.77
CA ALA A 432 -2.36 -7.67 7.42
C ALA A 432 -3.58 -7.71 6.49
N THR A 433 -4.48 -8.68 6.67
CA THR A 433 -5.74 -8.78 5.91
C THR A 433 -6.67 -7.59 6.18
N ALA A 434 -6.69 -7.07 7.41
CA ALA A 434 -7.48 -5.90 7.77
C ALA A 434 -6.93 -4.58 7.23
N TYR A 435 -5.63 -4.51 6.93
CA TYR A 435 -4.95 -3.26 6.57
C TYR A 435 -5.57 -2.56 5.35
N PRO A 436 -5.81 -3.24 4.20
CA PRO A 436 -6.35 -2.58 3.01
C PRO A 436 -7.74 -1.99 3.24
N ALA A 437 -8.62 -2.73 3.93
CA ALA A 437 -9.95 -2.26 4.29
C ALA A 437 -9.88 -0.96 5.11
N MET A 438 -9.03 -0.95 6.14
CA MET A 438 -8.84 0.22 7.00
C MET A 438 -8.16 1.38 6.26
N ALA A 439 -7.22 1.11 5.37
CA ALA A 439 -6.52 2.12 4.59
C ALA A 439 -7.48 2.86 3.65
N VAL A 440 -8.43 2.15 3.04
CA VAL A 440 -9.45 2.75 2.19
C VAL A 440 -10.35 3.71 2.99
N TYR A 441 -10.81 3.31 4.18
CA TYR A 441 -11.64 4.15 5.04
C TYR A 441 -11.01 5.51 5.37
N ARG A 442 -9.67 5.59 5.45
CA ARG A 442 -8.95 6.85 5.71
C ARG A 442 -9.17 7.91 4.62
N GLY A 443 -9.40 7.47 3.38
CA GLY A 443 -9.61 8.36 2.24
C GLY A 443 -11.09 8.52 1.86
N GLU A 444 -11.90 7.47 1.95
CA GLU A 444 -13.27 7.49 1.44
C GLU A 444 -14.26 8.28 2.28
N LEU A 445 -14.08 8.29 3.60
CA LEU A 445 -15.00 8.97 4.54
C LEU A 445 -14.72 10.46 4.68
N SER A 446 -13.75 10.97 3.93
CA SER A 446 -13.41 12.38 3.88
C SER A 446 -13.75 12.98 2.51
N PRO A 447 -14.38 14.16 2.48
CA PRO A 447 -14.63 14.87 1.25
C PRO A 447 -13.34 15.26 0.55
N THR A 448 -13.39 15.35 -0.78
CA THR A 448 -12.23 15.57 -1.65
C THR A 448 -11.44 16.82 -1.25
N ALA A 449 -12.12 17.87 -0.78
CA ALA A 449 -11.51 19.13 -0.35
C ALA A 449 -10.58 19.04 0.87
N LYS A 450 -10.76 18.05 1.76
CA LYS A 450 -9.98 17.89 3.00
C LYS A 450 -9.35 16.52 3.15
N ARG A 451 -9.41 15.70 2.10
CA ARG A 451 -9.04 14.28 2.13
C ARG A 451 -7.58 14.10 2.55
N GLN A 452 -6.66 14.92 2.03
CA GLN A 452 -5.24 14.83 2.39
C GLN A 452 -5.02 15.14 3.87
N THR A 453 -5.59 16.24 4.36
CA THR A 453 -5.47 16.65 5.76
C THR A 453 -6.08 15.61 6.69
N SER A 454 -7.29 15.13 6.39
CA SER A 454 -7.97 14.11 7.19
C SER A 454 -7.18 12.81 7.26
N SER A 455 -6.71 12.29 6.12
CA SER A 455 -5.90 11.07 6.09
C SER A 455 -4.58 11.24 6.85
N PHE A 456 -3.96 12.43 6.79
CA PHE A 456 -2.73 12.71 7.53
C PHE A 456 -2.96 12.80 9.05
N LEU A 457 -4.06 13.42 9.50
CA LEU A 457 -4.43 13.46 10.91
C LEU A 457 -4.68 12.06 11.48
N VAL A 458 -5.18 11.12 10.68
CA VAL A 458 -5.29 9.71 11.07
C VAL A 458 -3.92 9.10 11.33
N THR A 459 -2.92 9.40 10.49
CA THR A 459 -1.53 8.97 10.71
C THR A 459 -0.92 9.58 11.98
N VAL A 460 -1.18 10.86 12.26
CA VAL A 460 -0.74 11.50 13.51
C VAL A 460 -1.38 10.82 14.72
N SER A 461 -2.70 10.60 14.69
CA SER A 461 -3.44 9.91 15.77
C SER A 461 -2.92 8.50 16.02
N ALA A 462 -2.67 7.74 14.94
CA ALA A 462 -2.03 6.44 14.99
C ALA A 462 -0.67 6.46 15.71
N LEU A 463 0.21 7.40 15.34
CA LEU A 463 1.53 7.49 15.96
C LEU A 463 1.47 7.85 17.44
N LEU A 464 0.55 8.74 17.83
CA LEU A 464 0.29 9.10 19.23
C LEU A 464 -0.24 7.90 20.04
N GLY A 465 -1.18 7.14 19.47
CA GLY A 465 -1.67 5.90 20.09
C GLY A 465 -0.57 4.89 20.31
N GLY A 466 0.30 4.70 19.31
CA GLY A 466 1.46 3.83 19.45
C GLY A 466 2.45 4.30 20.52
N SER A 467 2.68 5.61 20.65
CA SER A 467 3.54 6.15 21.71
C SER A 467 2.92 5.95 23.10
N ALA A 468 1.61 6.20 23.24
CA ALA A 468 0.88 5.96 24.48
C ALA A 468 0.91 4.48 24.89
N GLY A 469 0.71 3.56 23.93
CA GLY A 469 0.80 2.13 24.18
C GLY A 469 2.19 1.70 24.67
N LEU A 470 3.26 2.22 24.08
CA LEU A 470 4.62 1.90 24.51
C LEU A 470 4.92 2.41 25.93
N ILE A 471 4.49 3.63 26.25
CA ILE A 471 4.68 4.21 27.59
C ILE A 471 3.90 3.40 28.61
N VAL A 472 2.59 3.20 28.39
CA VAL A 472 1.73 2.47 29.32
C VAL A 472 2.19 1.01 29.44
N GLY A 473 2.44 0.33 28.33
CA GLY A 473 2.91 -1.05 28.32
C GLY A 473 4.26 -1.21 29.03
N GLY A 474 5.20 -0.28 28.80
CA GLY A 474 6.49 -0.26 29.49
C GLY A 474 6.33 -0.09 30.99
N THR A 475 5.53 0.89 31.43
CA THR A 475 5.25 1.09 32.86
C THR A 475 4.60 -0.13 33.51
N LEU A 476 3.67 -0.80 32.83
CA LEU A 476 3.04 -2.02 33.36
C LEU A 476 4.07 -3.15 33.54
N ILE A 477 4.97 -3.34 32.58
CA ILE A 477 6.06 -4.33 32.66
C ILE A 477 7.01 -3.98 33.82
N ASP A 478 7.36 -2.71 34.01
CA ASP A 478 8.18 -2.26 35.15
C ASP A 478 7.47 -2.48 36.49
N HIS A 479 6.14 -2.38 36.51
CA HIS A 479 5.27 -2.79 37.63
C HIS A 479 5.01 -4.31 37.68
N HIS A 480 5.91 -5.11 37.10
CA HIS A 480 5.95 -6.57 37.21
C HIS A 480 4.81 -7.30 36.51
N TRP A 481 4.11 -6.65 35.57
CA TRP A 481 3.17 -7.35 34.70
C TRP A 481 3.93 -8.20 33.68
N SER A 482 3.45 -9.41 33.40
CA SER A 482 4.00 -10.22 32.33
C SER A 482 3.68 -9.59 30.96
N TYR A 483 4.57 -9.78 29.98
CA TYR A 483 4.32 -9.37 28.60
C TYR A 483 2.99 -9.93 28.07
N GLY A 484 2.69 -11.20 28.36
CA GLY A 484 1.43 -11.84 27.96
C GLY A 484 0.20 -11.13 28.53
N THR A 485 0.22 -10.77 29.82
CA THR A 485 -0.86 -10.02 30.47
C THR A 485 -1.08 -8.67 29.79
N VAL A 486 0.00 -7.89 29.59
CA VAL A 486 -0.08 -6.58 28.92
C VAL A 486 -0.65 -6.72 27.50
N MET A 487 -0.17 -7.68 26.73
CA MET A 487 -0.63 -7.88 25.35
C MET A 487 -2.07 -8.36 25.27
N LEU A 488 -2.53 -9.24 26.16
CA LEU A 488 -3.93 -9.64 26.24
C LEU A 488 -4.85 -8.49 26.64
N THR A 489 -4.42 -7.66 27.61
CA THR A 489 -5.16 -6.45 27.98
C THR A 489 -5.26 -5.49 26.80
N PHE A 490 -4.18 -5.23 26.09
CA PHE A 490 -4.22 -4.34 24.92
C PHE A 490 -4.96 -4.96 23.74
N SER A 491 -4.92 -6.29 23.55
CA SER A 491 -5.72 -6.93 22.52
C SER A 491 -7.21 -6.83 22.81
N SER A 492 -7.64 -6.73 24.07
CA SER A 492 -9.06 -6.51 24.39
C SER A 492 -9.59 -5.18 23.81
N VAL A 493 -8.72 -4.17 23.63
CA VAL A 493 -9.05 -2.90 22.95
C VAL A 493 -9.48 -3.14 21.51
N SER A 494 -8.97 -4.20 20.85
CA SER A 494 -9.37 -4.55 19.49
C SER A 494 -10.85 -4.97 19.39
N LEU A 495 -11.48 -5.43 20.48
CA LEU A 495 -12.92 -5.71 20.53
C LEU A 495 -13.72 -4.41 20.49
N VAL A 496 -13.24 -3.37 21.17
CA VAL A 496 -13.82 -2.02 21.09
C VAL A 496 -13.67 -1.47 19.67
N ILE A 497 -12.51 -1.66 19.04
CA ILE A 497 -12.30 -1.29 17.63
C ILE A 497 -13.29 -2.03 16.72
N ALA A 498 -13.44 -3.34 16.88
CA ALA A 498 -14.39 -4.14 16.10
C ALA A 498 -15.83 -3.62 16.25
N ALA A 499 -16.25 -3.30 17.48
CA ALA A 499 -17.56 -2.69 17.74
C ALA A 499 -17.68 -1.31 17.08
N LEU A 500 -16.67 -0.44 17.21
CA LEU A 500 -16.67 0.88 16.58
C LEU A 500 -16.78 0.78 15.05
N VAL A 501 -16.03 -0.13 14.43
CA VAL A 501 -16.10 -0.39 12.99
C VAL A 501 -17.48 -0.94 12.62
N TRP A 502 -18.01 -1.92 13.35
CA TRP A 502 -19.29 -2.54 13.03
C TRP A 502 -20.47 -1.55 13.09
N PHE A 503 -20.52 -0.72 14.14
CA PHE A 503 -21.65 0.16 14.40
C PHE A 503 -21.54 1.55 13.77
N PHE A 504 -20.33 2.11 13.63
CA PHE A 504 -20.15 3.50 13.18
C PHE A 504 -19.56 3.64 11.77
N TYR A 505 -18.88 2.62 11.24
CA TYR A 505 -18.38 2.70 9.88
C TYR A 505 -19.50 2.29 8.91
N PRO A 506 -19.75 3.06 7.84
CA PRO A 506 -20.62 2.60 6.77
C PRO A 506 -19.93 1.48 5.98
N GLU A 507 -20.71 0.63 5.34
CA GLU A 507 -20.15 -0.22 4.28
C GLU A 507 -19.85 0.66 3.06
N THR A 508 -18.60 0.63 2.60
CA THR A 508 -18.12 1.44 1.48
C THR A 508 -17.71 0.62 0.28
N ALA A 509 -17.62 -0.71 0.42
CA ALA A 509 -17.45 -1.59 -0.74
C ALA A 509 -18.60 -1.36 -1.74
N HIS A 510 -18.26 -1.41 -3.03
CA HIS A 510 -19.21 -1.23 -4.13
C HIS A 510 -19.88 0.15 -4.25
N ARG A 511 -19.41 1.15 -3.50
CA ARG A 511 -19.93 2.52 -3.53
C ARG A 511 -18.94 3.52 -4.12
N GLU A 512 -19.46 4.48 -4.87
CA GLU A 512 -18.66 5.60 -5.36
C GLU A 512 -18.40 6.64 -4.27
N LEU A 513 -17.29 7.41 -4.41
CA LEU A 513 -16.93 8.43 -3.42
C LEU A 513 -18.00 9.53 -3.30
N GLU A 514 -18.68 9.81 -4.40
CA GLU A 514 -19.74 10.81 -4.53
C GLU A 514 -21.01 10.38 -3.78
N GLU A 515 -21.26 9.07 -3.64
CA GLU A 515 -22.34 8.54 -2.79
C GLU A 515 -22.00 8.61 -1.30
N LEU A 516 -20.72 8.51 -0.97
CA LEU A 516 -20.22 8.56 0.41
C LEU A 516 -20.07 9.99 0.91
N ASN A 517 -19.72 10.91 0.00
CA ASN A 517 -19.54 12.33 0.24
C ASN A 517 -20.47 13.11 -0.71
N PRO A 518 -21.76 13.30 -0.36
CA PRO A 518 -22.73 13.99 -1.22
C PRO A 518 -22.32 15.41 -1.62
N GLU A 519 -21.43 16.04 -0.83
CA GLU A 519 -20.85 17.35 -1.14
C GLU A 519 -19.87 17.35 -2.34
N ASP A 520 -19.39 16.17 -2.74
CA ASP A 520 -18.55 15.95 -3.92
C ASP A 520 -19.37 15.53 -5.16
N ALA A 521 -20.67 15.24 -5.02
CA ALA A 521 -21.53 14.83 -6.14
C ALA A 521 -21.78 16.01 -7.12
N PRO A 522 -21.98 15.76 -8.44
CA PRO A 522 -22.28 16.74 -9.49
C PRO A 522 -23.33 17.80 -9.15
#